data_AF-A0A352W3B3-F1
#
_entry.id   AF-A0A352W3B3-F1
#
_cell.length_a   1.000
_cell.length_b   1.000
_cell.length_c   1.000
_cell.angle_alpha   90.00
_cell.angle_beta   90.00
_cell.angle_gamma   90.00
#
_symmetry.space_group_name_H-M   'P 1'
#
loop_
_entity.id
_entity.type
_entity.pdbx_description
1 polymer ?
#
loop_
_entity_poly.entity_id
_entity_poly.type
_entity_poly.pdbx_seq_one_letter_code
_entity_poly.pdbx_strand_id
1 'polypeptide(L)'
;PPPGYAETYDPGYQGDQLITPEYAPWTKYYTERELKHIQALYAGMITHVDKWFGYFMSEMEKLGILENTMIIVSTDHGTYTGDHGWTGKLGTYLYDCVTHIPALILYPGVKPRRENALIQNTDIAPTVCDALAAPASPMHGKSLLPLLRGETRCLHEYCHSGFFGRQHIINSGRYALHLGHDQAEPLYWYGLAPSLFVGAGPLGPVENGRRQVDTSGFFETNHSYPANPALFDLETDPDQKNNIFGSEKSVVKNMYAELENFCRRINAPEEYLKRLNR
;
A
#
# COMPACT_ATOMS: atom_id res chain seq x y z
N PRO A 1 22.20 3.06 -3.08
CA PRO A 1 22.39 4.52 -3.23
C PRO A 1 23.76 4.82 -3.82
N PRO A 2 23.99 6.01 -4.40
CA PRO A 2 25.34 6.44 -4.75
C PRO A 2 26.28 6.38 -3.53
N PRO A 3 27.60 6.22 -3.73
CA PRO A 3 28.56 6.22 -2.65
C PRO A 3 28.43 7.44 -1.73
N GLY A 4 28.59 7.23 -0.42
CA GLY A 4 28.54 8.25 0.63
C GLY A 4 27.21 8.34 1.40
N TYR A 5 26.09 7.92 0.79
CA TYR A 5 24.79 8.00 1.46
C TYR A 5 24.57 6.85 2.45
N ALA A 6 24.91 5.61 2.09
CA ALA A 6 24.72 4.47 2.98
C ALA A 6 25.68 4.52 4.17
N GLU A 7 26.90 5.01 3.94
CA GLU A 7 27.98 5.17 4.90
C GLU A 7 27.63 6.21 5.98
N THR A 8 26.68 7.11 5.70
CA THR A 8 26.11 8.02 6.70
C THR A 8 25.32 7.25 7.77
N TYR A 9 24.71 6.12 7.40
CA TYR A 9 23.84 5.32 8.28
C TYR A 9 24.52 4.04 8.81
N ASP A 10 25.53 3.54 8.10
CA ASP A 10 26.30 2.36 8.51
C ASP A 10 27.79 2.48 8.10
N PRO A 11 28.54 3.37 8.78
CA PRO A 11 29.93 3.62 8.44
C PRO A 11 30.80 2.38 8.64
N GLY A 12 31.67 2.10 7.67
CA GLY A 12 32.70 1.06 7.77
C GLY A 12 32.21 -0.37 7.53
N TYR A 13 31.02 -0.57 6.98
CA TYR A 13 30.61 -1.90 6.50
C TYR A 13 31.57 -2.44 5.44
N GLN A 14 31.93 -3.73 5.56
CA GLN A 14 32.91 -4.42 4.70
C GLN A 14 32.30 -5.62 3.95
N GLY A 15 30.98 -5.82 4.03
CA GLY A 15 30.31 -6.95 3.38
C GLY A 15 29.75 -6.60 2.00
N ASP A 16 28.97 -7.53 1.44
CA ASP A 16 28.36 -7.39 0.13
C ASP A 16 27.26 -6.32 0.12
N GLN A 17 27.17 -5.60 -1.00
CA GLN A 17 26.13 -4.60 -1.26
C GLN A 17 24.86 -5.30 -1.75
N LEU A 18 23.97 -5.64 -0.82
CA LEU A 18 22.72 -6.34 -1.07
C LEU A 18 21.63 -5.35 -1.53
N ILE A 19 21.66 -4.99 -2.81
CA ILE A 19 20.83 -3.91 -3.37
C ILE A 19 19.39 -4.37 -3.67
N THR A 20 19.18 -5.65 -3.97
CA THR A 20 17.84 -6.20 -4.23
C THR A 20 17.39 -7.03 -3.03
N PRO A 21 16.29 -6.64 -2.35
CA PRO A 21 15.78 -7.44 -1.24
C PRO A 21 15.16 -8.72 -1.76
N GLU A 22 15.37 -9.81 -1.02
CA GLU A 22 14.67 -11.07 -1.19
C GLU A 22 13.28 -10.94 -0.58
N TYR A 23 12.26 -11.40 -1.30
CA TYR A 23 10.87 -11.33 -0.89
C TYR A 23 10.55 -12.56 -0.03
N ALA A 24 11.07 -12.57 1.20
CA ALA A 24 11.09 -13.75 2.04
C ALA A 24 11.36 -13.39 3.52
N PRO A 25 11.29 -14.37 4.45
CA PRO A 25 11.85 -14.22 5.78
C PRO A 25 13.36 -13.95 5.70
N TRP A 26 13.81 -12.85 6.31
CA TRP A 26 15.19 -12.37 6.13
C TRP A 26 16.24 -13.37 6.63
N THR A 27 15.89 -14.16 7.66
CA THR A 27 16.79 -15.17 8.27
C THR A 27 17.20 -16.28 7.32
N LYS A 28 16.51 -16.45 6.18
CA LYS A 28 16.89 -17.42 5.14
C LYS A 28 18.03 -16.93 4.24
N TYR A 29 18.23 -15.63 4.15
CA TYR A 29 19.09 -15.00 3.13
C TYR A 29 20.15 -14.07 3.72
N TYR A 30 19.91 -13.53 4.92
CA TYR A 30 20.73 -12.48 5.51
C TYR A 30 21.09 -12.79 6.96
N THR A 31 22.31 -12.43 7.34
CA THR A 31 22.71 -12.26 8.72
C THR A 31 22.11 -10.98 9.31
N GLU A 32 22.08 -10.85 10.64
CA GLU A 32 21.66 -9.61 11.30
C GLU A 32 22.49 -8.40 10.86
N ARG A 33 23.79 -8.60 10.61
CA ARG A 33 24.70 -7.54 10.17
C ARG A 33 24.36 -7.05 8.77
N GLU A 34 24.02 -7.96 7.87
CA GLU A 34 23.59 -7.66 6.50
C GLU A 34 22.22 -6.99 6.50
N LEU A 35 21.26 -7.46 7.30
CA LEU A 35 19.95 -6.82 7.44
C LEU A 35 20.08 -5.36 7.91
N LYS A 36 20.92 -5.11 8.92
CA LYS A 36 21.22 -3.74 9.38
C LYS A 36 21.83 -2.88 8.26
N HIS A 37 22.67 -3.48 7.41
CA HIS A 37 23.22 -2.77 6.26
C HIS A 37 22.16 -2.47 5.19
N ILE A 38 21.22 -3.40 4.93
CA ILE A 38 20.08 -3.17 4.03
C ILE A 38 19.23 -1.99 4.51
N GLN A 39 18.96 -1.90 5.82
CA GLN A 39 18.25 -0.76 6.41
C GLN A 39 19.00 0.56 6.19
N ALA A 40 20.33 0.54 6.33
CA ALA A 40 21.18 1.71 6.06
C ALA A 40 21.20 2.09 4.58
N LEU A 41 21.21 1.12 3.67
CA LEU A 41 21.07 1.34 2.23
C LEU A 41 19.72 2.00 1.90
N TYR A 42 18.64 1.54 2.53
CA TYR A 42 17.30 2.10 2.37
C TYR A 42 17.22 3.55 2.87
N ALA A 43 17.71 3.83 4.08
CA ALA A 43 17.81 5.19 4.62
C ALA A 43 18.68 6.10 3.74
N GLY A 44 19.81 5.60 3.25
CA GLY A 44 20.68 6.31 2.32
C GLY A 44 19.98 6.65 1.00
N MET A 45 19.16 5.74 0.47
CA MET A 45 18.33 6.01 -0.72
C MET A 45 17.30 7.10 -0.47
N ILE A 46 16.61 7.08 0.67
CA ILE A 46 15.65 8.13 1.04
C ILE A 46 16.34 9.50 1.05
N THR A 47 17.48 9.62 1.73
CA THR A 47 18.23 10.89 1.81
C THR A 47 18.75 11.35 0.44
N HIS A 48 19.09 10.41 -0.43
CA HIS A 48 19.45 10.74 -1.80
C HIS A 48 18.28 11.32 -2.59
N VAL A 49 17.10 10.69 -2.49
CA VAL A 49 15.87 11.15 -3.14
C VAL A 49 15.43 12.50 -2.59
N ASP A 50 15.47 12.69 -1.27
CA ASP A 50 15.13 13.96 -0.61
C ASP A 50 16.01 15.12 -1.10
N LYS A 51 17.33 14.89 -1.23
CA LYS A 51 18.25 15.90 -1.78
C LYS A 51 17.86 16.32 -3.20
N TRP A 52 17.56 15.37 -4.07
CA TRP A 52 17.16 15.66 -5.45
C TRP A 52 15.78 16.31 -5.53
N PHE A 53 14.87 15.93 -4.65
CA PHE A 53 13.59 16.61 -4.51
C PHE A 53 13.79 18.07 -4.08
N GLY A 54 14.73 18.36 -3.17
CA GLY A 54 15.11 19.73 -2.81
C GLY A 54 15.63 20.55 -3.99
N TYR A 55 16.44 19.96 -4.88
CA TYR A 55 16.85 20.63 -6.13
C TYR A 55 15.66 20.89 -7.06
N PHE A 56 14.79 19.90 -7.26
CA PHE A 56 13.57 20.07 -8.04
C PHE A 56 12.71 21.23 -7.52
N MET A 57 12.44 21.26 -6.22
CA MET A 57 11.67 22.34 -5.59
C MET A 57 12.33 23.71 -5.74
N SER A 58 13.66 23.77 -5.60
CA SER A 58 14.44 25.01 -5.78
C SER A 58 14.34 25.55 -7.20
N GLU A 59 14.35 24.68 -8.21
CA GLU A 59 14.17 25.11 -9.61
C GLU A 59 12.73 25.57 -9.89
N MET A 60 11.72 24.87 -9.35
CA MET A 60 10.32 25.29 -9.45
C MET A 60 10.09 26.70 -8.85
N GLU A 61 10.76 27.00 -7.73
CA GLU A 61 10.74 28.33 -7.10
C GLU A 61 11.41 29.39 -7.97
N LYS A 62 12.61 29.12 -8.49
CA LYS A 62 13.33 30.05 -9.40
C LYS A 62 12.53 30.37 -10.67
N LEU A 63 11.78 29.40 -11.20
CA LEU A 63 10.91 29.58 -12.35
C LEU A 63 9.65 30.38 -12.02
N GLY A 64 9.32 30.61 -10.75
CA GLY A 64 8.15 31.37 -10.32
C GLY A 64 6.82 30.67 -10.60
N ILE A 65 6.81 29.33 -10.72
CA ILE A 65 5.62 28.57 -11.12
C ILE A 65 4.90 27.87 -9.95
N LEU A 66 5.48 27.88 -8.75
CA LEU A 66 4.90 27.22 -7.57
C LEU A 66 3.51 27.74 -7.18
N GLU A 67 3.25 29.04 -7.37
CA GLU A 67 1.96 29.65 -7.00
C GLU A 67 0.77 29.11 -7.78
N ASN A 68 1.00 28.47 -8.94
CA ASN A 68 -0.03 27.88 -9.77
C ASN A 68 0.22 26.38 -10.05
N THR A 69 1.01 25.72 -9.19
CA THR A 69 1.34 24.29 -9.34
C THR A 69 0.83 23.50 -8.14
N MET A 70 0.13 22.40 -8.40
CA MET A 70 -0.12 21.36 -7.40
C MET A 70 1.00 20.32 -7.45
N ILE A 71 1.59 19.99 -6.30
CA ILE A 71 2.61 18.94 -6.17
C ILE A 71 2.08 17.88 -5.21
N ILE A 72 2.06 16.63 -5.67
CA ILE A 72 1.68 15.47 -4.87
C ILE A 72 2.89 14.54 -4.80
N VAL A 73 3.40 14.29 -3.59
CA VAL A 73 4.48 13.34 -3.32
C VAL A 73 3.90 12.14 -2.60
N SER A 74 4.07 10.96 -3.18
CA SER A 74 3.65 9.68 -2.62
C SER A 74 4.49 8.53 -3.18
N THR A 75 4.16 7.30 -2.79
CA THR A 75 4.75 6.05 -3.31
C THR A 75 3.63 5.07 -3.63
N ASP A 76 3.91 4.08 -4.47
CA ASP A 76 2.93 3.04 -4.80
C ASP A 76 2.68 2.08 -3.62
N HIS A 77 3.73 1.80 -2.83
CA HIS A 77 3.69 1.05 -1.57
C HIS A 77 4.96 1.33 -0.73
N GLY A 78 4.98 0.79 0.49
CA GLY A 78 6.17 0.71 1.36
C GLY A 78 6.91 -0.63 1.25
N THR A 79 7.73 -0.98 2.22
CA THR A 79 8.55 -2.21 2.21
C THR A 79 8.87 -2.67 3.62
N TYR A 80 8.95 -3.98 3.81
CA TYR A 80 9.61 -4.58 4.97
C TYR A 80 11.13 -4.44 4.81
N THR A 81 11.79 -4.05 5.89
CA THR A 81 13.26 -3.99 5.99
C THR A 81 13.78 -4.83 7.16
N GLY A 82 13.06 -5.90 7.50
CA GLY A 82 13.24 -6.73 8.69
C GLY A 82 11.98 -6.78 9.57
N ASP A 83 11.05 -5.86 9.35
CA ASP A 83 9.74 -5.78 10.01
C ASP A 83 9.00 -7.13 9.91
N HIS A 84 8.45 -7.58 11.04
CA HIS A 84 7.82 -8.90 11.17
C HIS A 84 8.68 -10.10 10.73
N GLY A 85 9.99 -9.93 10.60
CA GLY A 85 10.90 -10.97 10.13
C GLY A 85 11.00 -11.08 8.60
N TRP A 86 10.47 -10.12 7.85
CA TRP A 86 10.41 -10.14 6.38
C TRP A 86 11.21 -9.01 5.72
N THR A 87 11.57 -9.21 4.45
CA THR A 87 12.07 -8.19 3.54
C THR A 87 11.24 -8.14 2.26
N GLY A 88 11.30 -7.02 1.52
CA GLY A 88 10.48 -6.81 0.32
C GLY A 88 9.09 -6.32 0.68
N LYS A 89 8.03 -6.76 -0.02
CA LYS A 89 6.66 -6.23 0.21
C LYS A 89 5.55 -7.27 0.16
N LEU A 90 5.91 -8.54 -0.05
CA LEU A 90 4.98 -9.64 -0.28
C LEU A 90 5.32 -10.82 0.64
N GLY A 91 4.38 -11.75 0.76
CA GLY A 91 4.61 -13.03 1.43
C GLY A 91 4.16 -13.12 2.87
N THR A 92 3.62 -12.05 3.42
CA THR A 92 2.97 -12.00 4.74
C THR A 92 1.76 -11.06 4.69
N TYR A 93 1.13 -10.76 5.83
CA TYR A 93 0.12 -9.71 5.96
C TYR A 93 0.70 -8.37 5.50
N LEU A 94 -0.02 -7.59 4.70
CA LEU A 94 0.41 -6.24 4.29
C LEU A 94 0.28 -5.23 5.43
N TYR A 95 1.21 -5.28 6.38
CA TYR A 95 1.33 -4.34 7.50
C TYR A 95 1.56 -2.90 7.03
N ASP A 96 1.42 -1.94 7.95
CA ASP A 96 1.49 -0.50 7.67
C ASP A 96 2.85 -0.07 7.12
N CYS A 97 3.95 -0.78 7.41
CA CYS A 97 5.23 -0.54 6.73
C CYS A 97 5.17 -0.74 5.20
N VAL A 98 4.13 -1.41 4.69
CA VAL A 98 3.82 -1.55 3.25
C VAL A 98 2.63 -0.69 2.82
N THR A 99 1.57 -0.58 3.62
CA THR A 99 0.31 0.06 3.21
C THR A 99 0.17 1.52 3.64
N HIS A 100 0.85 1.95 4.71
CA HIS A 100 0.80 3.32 5.20
C HIS A 100 1.95 4.13 4.59
N ILE A 101 1.62 4.84 3.52
CA ILE A 101 2.56 5.51 2.63
C ILE A 101 2.59 7.02 2.84
N PRO A 102 3.70 7.71 2.52
CA PRO A 102 3.75 9.16 2.52
C PRO A 102 2.72 9.77 1.55
N ALA A 103 2.10 10.87 1.99
CA ALA A 103 1.27 11.73 1.15
C ALA A 103 1.50 13.20 1.51
N LEU A 104 2.38 13.87 0.76
CA LEU A 104 2.63 15.30 0.88
C LEU A 104 1.98 16.01 -0.29
N ILE A 105 1.10 16.98 -0.01
CA ILE A 105 0.35 17.69 -1.04
C ILE A 105 0.55 19.19 -0.85
N LEU A 106 1.21 19.82 -1.82
CA LEU A 106 1.23 21.26 -2.00
C LEU A 106 0.12 21.62 -2.98
N TYR A 107 -0.79 22.48 -2.55
CA TYR A 107 -1.86 23.01 -3.38
C TYR A 107 -1.92 24.54 -3.24
N PRO A 108 -2.05 25.30 -4.35
CA PRO A 108 -2.12 26.76 -4.31
C PRO A 108 -3.14 27.30 -3.31
N GLY A 109 -2.72 28.28 -2.50
CA GLY A 109 -3.59 28.95 -1.52
C GLY A 109 -3.92 28.15 -0.26
N VAL A 110 -3.46 26.91 -0.12
CA VAL A 110 -3.68 26.09 1.09
C VAL A 110 -2.50 26.26 2.06
N LYS A 111 -2.81 26.59 3.32
CA LYS A 111 -1.80 26.74 4.37
C LYS A 111 -1.27 25.38 4.83
N PRO A 112 0.04 25.27 5.18
CA PRO A 112 0.62 24.05 5.73
C PRO A 112 -0.11 23.58 6.98
N ARG A 113 -0.42 22.28 7.04
CA ARG A 113 -0.96 21.61 8.23
C ARG A 113 -0.69 20.10 8.15
N ARG A 114 -0.85 19.43 9.28
CA ARG A 114 -0.98 17.97 9.32
C ARG A 114 -2.45 17.61 9.28
N GLU A 115 -2.77 16.53 8.57
CA GLU A 115 -4.13 16.02 8.42
C GLU A 115 -4.11 14.54 8.73
N ASN A 116 -5.06 14.08 9.55
CA ASN A 116 -5.17 12.68 9.97
C ASN A 116 -6.32 11.96 9.23
N ALA A 117 -6.94 12.63 8.26
CA ALA A 117 -7.99 12.03 7.45
C ALA A 117 -7.45 10.85 6.64
N LEU A 118 -8.23 9.78 6.58
CA LEU A 118 -7.90 8.62 5.77
C LEU A 118 -8.07 8.93 4.29
N ILE A 119 -7.03 8.61 3.52
CA ILE A 119 -6.95 8.79 2.07
C ILE A 119 -6.33 7.55 1.41
N GLN A 120 -6.50 7.40 0.11
CA GLN A 120 -5.97 6.28 -0.68
C GLN A 120 -5.28 6.77 -1.96
N ASN A 121 -4.34 5.99 -2.50
CA ASN A 121 -3.73 6.31 -3.80
C ASN A 121 -4.75 6.47 -4.93
N THR A 122 -5.89 5.78 -4.86
CA THR A 122 -7.00 5.93 -5.82
C THR A 122 -7.64 7.31 -5.81
N ASP A 123 -7.42 8.12 -4.77
CA ASP A 123 -7.92 9.49 -4.64
C ASP A 123 -7.11 10.50 -5.46
N ILE A 124 -5.88 10.17 -5.87
CA ILE A 124 -5.00 11.07 -6.62
C ILE A 124 -5.61 11.43 -7.98
N ALA A 125 -6.07 10.42 -8.74
CA ALA A 125 -6.63 10.64 -10.08
C ALA A 125 -7.86 11.57 -10.10
N PRO A 126 -8.91 11.37 -9.28
CA PRO A 126 -10.03 12.30 -9.23
C PRO A 126 -9.62 13.68 -8.69
N THR A 127 -8.65 13.76 -7.76
CA THR A 127 -8.11 15.05 -7.30
C THR A 127 -7.48 15.85 -8.43
N VAL A 128 -6.68 15.20 -9.28
CA VAL A 128 -6.04 15.85 -10.44
C VAL A 128 -7.09 16.30 -11.46
N CYS A 129 -8.09 15.46 -11.74
CA CYS A 129 -9.17 15.84 -12.65
C CYS A 129 -9.93 17.07 -12.13
N ASP A 130 -10.31 17.07 -10.86
CA ASP A 130 -11.01 18.19 -10.23
C ASP A 130 -10.14 19.46 -10.19
N ALA A 131 -8.84 19.33 -9.88
CA ALA A 131 -7.92 20.46 -9.82
C ALA A 131 -7.76 21.16 -11.18
N LEU A 132 -7.84 20.39 -12.26
CA LEU A 132 -7.75 20.87 -13.64
C LEU A 132 -9.12 21.21 -14.25
N ALA A 133 -10.22 21.02 -13.51
CA ALA A 133 -11.58 21.05 -14.03
C ALA A 133 -11.75 20.18 -15.30
N ALA A 134 -11.04 19.05 -15.35
CA ALA A 134 -11.04 18.11 -16.46
C ALA A 134 -12.19 17.10 -16.32
N PRO A 135 -12.77 16.62 -17.44
CA PRO A 135 -13.76 15.56 -17.39
C PRO A 135 -13.14 14.27 -16.83
N ALA A 136 -13.85 13.63 -15.91
CA ALA A 136 -13.45 12.38 -15.29
C ALA A 136 -14.43 11.25 -15.67
N SER A 137 -13.89 10.11 -16.08
CA SER A 137 -14.66 8.86 -16.09
C SER A 137 -14.99 8.44 -14.64
N PRO A 138 -16.01 7.59 -14.42
CA PRO A 138 -16.27 7.03 -13.09
C PRO A 138 -15.02 6.40 -12.48
N MET A 139 -14.68 6.84 -11.27
CA MET A 139 -13.55 6.38 -10.47
C MET A 139 -14.03 5.99 -9.08
N HIS A 140 -13.35 5.04 -8.44
CA HIS A 140 -13.70 4.60 -7.08
C HIS A 140 -13.09 5.49 -5.98
N GLY A 141 -12.04 6.25 -6.29
CA GLY A 141 -11.46 7.23 -5.37
C GLY A 141 -12.32 8.50 -5.27
N LYS A 142 -11.99 9.33 -4.28
CA LYS A 142 -12.62 10.63 -4.05
C LYS A 142 -11.59 11.74 -4.18
N SER A 143 -12.01 12.88 -4.70
CA SER A 143 -11.15 14.05 -4.75
C SER A 143 -10.75 14.52 -3.35
N LEU A 144 -9.47 14.85 -3.19
CA LEU A 144 -8.89 15.39 -1.97
C LEU A 144 -9.13 16.91 -1.84
N LEU A 145 -9.65 17.60 -2.87
CA LEU A 145 -9.81 19.05 -2.82
C LEU A 145 -10.69 19.55 -1.66
N PRO A 146 -11.84 18.92 -1.34
CA PRO A 146 -12.64 19.33 -0.18
C PRO A 146 -11.86 19.21 1.14
N LEU A 147 -11.02 18.17 1.26
CA LEU A 147 -10.13 18.02 2.40
C LEU A 147 -9.09 19.15 2.40
N LEU A 148 -8.37 19.37 1.31
CA LEU A 148 -7.33 20.41 1.19
C LEU A 148 -7.85 21.81 1.51
N ARG A 149 -9.06 22.15 1.07
CA ARG A 149 -9.76 23.43 1.31
C ARG A 149 -10.38 23.56 2.70
N GLY A 150 -10.39 22.48 3.49
CA GLY A 150 -10.96 22.47 4.84
C GLY A 150 -12.49 22.40 4.87
N GLU A 151 -13.11 21.98 3.78
CA GLU A 151 -14.57 21.80 3.63
C GLU A 151 -15.04 20.50 4.31
N THR A 152 -14.15 19.51 4.46
CA THR A 152 -14.37 18.29 5.24
C THR A 152 -13.14 17.95 6.09
N ARG A 153 -13.36 17.14 7.14
CA ARG A 153 -12.30 16.52 7.96
C ARG A 153 -12.24 15.00 7.80
N CYS A 154 -13.21 14.41 7.11
CA CYS A 154 -13.30 12.98 6.89
C CYS A 154 -13.65 12.75 5.42
N LEU A 155 -12.75 12.10 4.69
CA LEU A 155 -12.98 11.71 3.30
C LEU A 155 -13.44 10.25 3.22
N HIS A 156 -12.79 9.39 3.99
CA HIS A 156 -13.14 7.99 4.16
C HIS A 156 -13.17 7.65 5.66
N GLU A 157 -14.17 6.86 6.06
CA GLU A 157 -14.19 6.23 7.40
C GLU A 157 -13.27 5.00 7.44
N TYR A 158 -13.08 4.35 6.28
CA TYR A 158 -12.23 3.19 6.10
C TYR A 158 -11.46 3.27 4.78
N CYS A 159 -10.20 2.85 4.81
CA CYS A 159 -9.39 2.62 3.62
C CYS A 159 -9.30 1.12 3.32
N HIS A 160 -9.25 0.79 2.03
CA HIS A 160 -9.15 -0.58 1.54
C HIS A 160 -7.83 -0.78 0.80
N SER A 161 -7.09 -1.82 1.15
CA SER A 161 -5.91 -2.27 0.42
C SER A 161 -5.92 -3.78 0.28
N GLY A 162 -5.03 -4.34 -0.52
CA GLY A 162 -5.01 -5.77 -0.71
C GLY A 162 -4.08 -6.21 -1.81
N PHE A 163 -3.99 -7.53 -1.93
CA PHE A 163 -3.23 -8.17 -2.98
C PHE A 163 -4.13 -9.19 -3.67
N PHE A 164 -4.23 -9.06 -5.00
CA PHE A 164 -5.14 -9.85 -5.81
C PHE A 164 -4.95 -11.36 -5.55
N GLY A 165 -6.05 -12.04 -5.19
CA GLY A 165 -6.04 -13.47 -4.90
C GLY A 165 -5.46 -13.89 -3.55
N ARG A 166 -4.90 -12.98 -2.74
CA ARG A 166 -4.25 -13.34 -1.46
C ARG A 166 -4.91 -12.73 -0.23
N GLN A 167 -5.14 -11.43 -0.22
CA GLN A 167 -5.61 -10.76 0.98
C GLN A 167 -6.33 -9.44 0.69
N HIS A 168 -7.18 -9.04 1.64
CA HIS A 168 -7.78 -7.71 1.73
C HIS A 168 -7.51 -7.14 3.13
N ILE A 169 -7.21 -5.86 3.21
CA ILE A 169 -7.04 -5.12 4.46
C ILE A 169 -8.05 -3.98 4.49
N ILE A 170 -8.78 -3.89 5.59
CA ILE A 170 -9.67 -2.78 5.92
C ILE A 170 -9.01 -2.01 7.05
N ASN A 171 -8.82 -0.71 6.90
CA ASN A 171 -8.19 0.14 7.89
C ASN A 171 -9.13 1.30 8.28
N SER A 172 -9.48 1.42 9.56
CA SER A 172 -10.37 2.47 10.08
C SER A 172 -9.61 3.69 10.66
N GLY A 173 -8.30 3.76 10.46
CA GLY A 173 -7.38 4.70 11.12
C GLY A 173 -6.98 4.31 12.55
N ARG A 174 -7.77 3.47 13.21
CA ARG A 174 -7.42 2.84 14.49
C ARG A 174 -7.24 1.34 14.36
N TYR A 175 -8.12 0.66 13.65
CA TYR A 175 -8.06 -0.79 13.51
C TYR A 175 -7.67 -1.19 12.08
N ALA A 176 -6.76 -2.15 11.95
CA ALA A 176 -6.42 -2.81 10.70
C ALA A 176 -6.85 -4.27 10.74
N LEU A 177 -7.86 -4.61 9.93
CA LEU A 177 -8.36 -5.99 9.77
C LEU A 177 -7.79 -6.58 8.48
N HIS A 178 -6.98 -7.62 8.63
CA HIS A 178 -6.40 -8.41 7.56
C HIS A 178 -7.22 -9.67 7.33
N LEU A 179 -7.60 -9.90 6.08
CA LEU A 179 -8.41 -11.04 5.66
C LEU A 179 -7.67 -11.81 4.58
N GLY A 180 -7.31 -13.05 4.87
CA GLY A 180 -6.81 -13.97 3.86
C GLY A 180 -7.91 -14.40 2.90
N HIS A 181 -7.54 -14.74 1.67
CA HIS A 181 -8.42 -15.43 0.75
C HIS A 181 -8.31 -16.95 0.91
N ASP A 182 -9.45 -17.64 0.96
CA ASP A 182 -9.55 -19.07 0.71
C ASP A 182 -9.01 -19.37 -0.70
N GLN A 183 -8.01 -20.23 -0.76
CA GLN A 183 -7.37 -20.64 -2.01
C GLN A 183 -8.11 -21.81 -2.67
N ALA A 184 -9.04 -22.47 -1.98
CA ALA A 184 -9.89 -23.52 -2.53
C ALA A 184 -11.01 -22.96 -3.42
N GLU A 185 -11.47 -21.75 -3.14
CA GLU A 185 -12.43 -21.05 -3.99
C GLU A 185 -11.80 -20.66 -5.35
N PRO A 186 -12.57 -20.50 -6.43
CA PRO A 186 -12.05 -20.05 -7.73
C PRO A 186 -11.71 -18.55 -7.73
N LEU A 187 -10.68 -18.14 -8.48
CA LEU A 187 -10.25 -16.74 -8.66
C LEU A 187 -10.50 -16.31 -10.10
N TYR A 188 -11.02 -15.10 -10.30
CA TYR A 188 -11.39 -14.61 -11.62
C TYR A 188 -10.71 -13.28 -11.97
N TRP A 189 -10.27 -13.17 -13.21
CA TRP A 189 -9.74 -11.97 -13.83
C TRP A 189 -10.80 -11.28 -14.68
N TYR A 190 -11.01 -10.00 -14.44
CA TYR A 190 -12.03 -9.16 -15.08
C TYR A 190 -11.44 -8.20 -16.13
N GLY A 191 -10.13 -8.29 -16.36
CA GLY A 191 -9.44 -7.51 -17.38
C GLY A 191 -9.35 -8.21 -18.74
N LEU A 192 -9.06 -7.43 -19.77
CA LEU A 192 -8.80 -7.94 -21.12
C LEU A 192 -7.36 -8.45 -21.30
N ALA A 193 -6.40 -7.84 -20.60
CA ALA A 193 -4.99 -8.23 -20.62
C ALA A 193 -4.57 -8.86 -19.28
N PRO A 194 -3.67 -9.86 -19.27
CA PRO A 194 -3.10 -10.39 -18.04
C PRO A 194 -2.25 -9.32 -17.36
N SER A 195 -2.17 -9.37 -16.04
CA SER A 195 -1.14 -8.64 -15.34
C SER A 195 0.19 -9.40 -15.47
N LEU A 196 1.19 -8.70 -16.02
CA LEU A 196 2.57 -9.16 -16.06
C LEU A 196 3.17 -9.31 -14.65
N PHE A 197 2.55 -8.66 -13.65
CA PHE A 197 3.07 -8.58 -12.29
C PHE A 197 2.64 -9.74 -11.38
N VAL A 198 1.37 -10.17 -11.45
CA VAL A 198 0.88 -11.29 -10.60
C VAL A 198 1.08 -12.66 -11.26
N GLY A 199 1.70 -12.70 -12.43
CA GLY A 199 2.00 -13.94 -13.13
C GLY A 199 0.76 -14.80 -13.40
N ALA A 200 -0.38 -14.17 -13.73
CA ALA A 200 -1.67 -14.86 -13.93
C ALA A 200 -1.70 -15.86 -15.13
N GLY A 201 -0.53 -16.17 -15.69
CA GLY A 201 -0.35 -17.08 -16.82
C GLY A 201 -1.03 -16.62 -18.11
N PRO A 202 -1.03 -17.47 -19.14
CA PRO A 202 -1.89 -17.30 -20.31
C PRO A 202 -3.36 -17.26 -19.88
N LEU A 203 -4.07 -16.22 -20.31
CA LEU A 203 -5.49 -16.07 -19.99
C LEU A 203 -6.34 -17.02 -20.85
N GLY A 204 -7.23 -17.77 -20.21
CA GLY A 204 -8.27 -18.56 -20.88
C GLY A 204 -9.36 -17.70 -21.55
N PRO A 205 -10.39 -18.34 -22.15
CA PRO A 205 -11.52 -17.65 -22.75
C PRO A 205 -12.27 -16.79 -21.72
N VAL A 206 -12.91 -15.72 -22.20
CA VAL A 206 -13.81 -14.89 -21.38
C VAL A 206 -15.18 -15.55 -21.35
N GLU A 207 -15.65 -15.87 -20.16
CA GLU A 207 -16.97 -16.42 -19.87
C GLU A 207 -17.70 -15.46 -18.93
N ASN A 208 -18.88 -14.98 -19.32
CA ASN A 208 -19.69 -14.03 -18.53
C ASN A 208 -18.91 -12.79 -18.06
N GLY A 209 -18.05 -12.25 -18.93
CA GLY A 209 -17.27 -11.03 -18.65
C GLY A 209 -16.04 -11.23 -17.76
N ARG A 210 -15.68 -12.48 -17.42
CA ARG A 210 -14.51 -12.82 -16.61
C ARG A 210 -13.83 -14.07 -17.11
N ARG A 211 -12.70 -14.46 -16.49
CA ARG A 211 -12.03 -15.73 -16.76
C ARG A 211 -11.35 -16.23 -15.51
N GLN A 212 -11.36 -17.54 -15.29
CA GLN A 212 -10.67 -18.11 -14.14
C GLN A 212 -9.15 -17.96 -14.32
N VAL A 213 -8.46 -17.63 -13.24
CA VAL A 213 -6.99 -17.54 -13.21
C VAL A 213 -6.45 -18.33 -12.04
N ASP A 214 -5.31 -18.97 -12.28
CA ASP A 214 -4.53 -19.59 -11.23
C ASP A 214 -3.27 -18.75 -10.99
N THR A 215 -3.10 -18.29 -9.76
CA THR A 215 -1.92 -17.52 -9.34
C THR A 215 -1.00 -18.36 -8.46
N SER A 216 -1.22 -19.66 -8.28
CA SER A 216 -0.39 -20.56 -7.47
C SER A 216 1.10 -20.49 -7.86
N GLY A 217 1.42 -20.69 -9.14
CA GLY A 217 2.80 -20.86 -9.63
C GLY A 217 3.75 -19.65 -9.49
N PHE A 218 3.25 -18.43 -9.30
CA PHE A 218 4.12 -17.26 -9.09
C PHE A 218 4.56 -17.11 -7.62
N PHE A 219 3.79 -17.64 -6.67
CA PHE A 219 3.99 -17.32 -5.24
C PHE A 219 4.42 -18.52 -4.39
N GLU A 220 4.41 -19.74 -4.92
CA GLU A 220 4.64 -20.98 -4.15
C GLU A 220 6.04 -21.14 -3.55
N THR A 221 7.08 -20.47 -4.07
CA THR A 221 8.46 -20.80 -3.66
C THR A 221 8.96 -20.04 -2.44
N ASN A 222 8.42 -18.85 -2.11
CA ASN A 222 8.95 -17.99 -1.04
C ASN A 222 7.91 -17.25 -0.18
N HIS A 223 6.61 -17.35 -0.47
CA HIS A 223 5.58 -16.53 0.17
C HIS A 223 4.69 -17.36 1.13
N SER A 224 4.46 -16.84 2.34
CA SER A 224 3.60 -17.46 3.38
C SER A 224 2.44 -16.54 3.73
N TYR A 225 1.55 -16.28 2.75
CA TYR A 225 0.37 -15.47 3.02
C TYR A 225 -0.50 -16.14 4.09
N PRO A 226 -0.79 -15.46 5.21
CA PRO A 226 -1.60 -16.08 6.24
C PRO A 226 -3.03 -16.27 5.75
N ALA A 227 -3.56 -17.48 5.91
CA ALA A 227 -4.95 -17.77 5.61
C ALA A 227 -5.90 -17.23 6.69
N ASN A 228 -5.43 -17.22 7.94
CA ASN A 228 -6.24 -16.76 9.07
C ASN A 228 -6.41 -15.24 9.04
N PRO A 229 -7.55 -14.71 9.49
CA PRO A 229 -7.70 -13.28 9.67
C PRO A 229 -6.92 -12.78 10.90
N ALA A 230 -6.56 -11.49 10.87
CA ALA A 230 -5.90 -10.82 11.99
C ALA A 230 -6.43 -9.39 12.16
N LEU A 231 -6.56 -8.95 13.41
CA LEU A 231 -6.96 -7.58 13.74
C LEU A 231 -5.88 -6.97 14.61
N PHE A 232 -5.51 -5.72 14.33
CA PHE A 232 -4.55 -4.95 15.11
C PHE A 232 -5.16 -3.59 15.50
N ASP A 233 -4.96 -3.15 16.74
CA ASP A 233 -5.29 -1.81 17.23
C ASP A 233 -4.06 -0.90 17.10
N LEU A 234 -3.99 -0.12 16.03
CA LEU A 234 -2.88 0.74 15.67
C LEU A 234 -2.61 1.87 16.67
N GLU A 235 -3.58 2.19 17.55
CA GLU A 235 -3.38 3.18 18.60
C GLU A 235 -2.51 2.61 19.74
N THR A 236 -2.75 1.35 20.11
CA THR A 236 -2.02 0.67 21.20
C THR A 236 -0.90 -0.26 20.73
N ASP A 237 -0.93 -0.66 19.47
CA ASP A 237 -0.04 -1.62 18.81
C ASP A 237 0.30 -1.13 17.39
N PRO A 238 0.98 0.03 17.25
CA PRO A 238 1.29 0.62 15.94
C PRO A 238 2.21 -0.26 15.08
N ASP A 239 3.00 -1.13 15.72
CA ASP A 239 3.86 -2.11 15.03
C ASP A 239 3.10 -3.42 14.68
N GLN A 240 1.79 -3.51 14.96
CA GLN A 240 0.93 -4.64 14.60
C GLN A 240 1.46 -6.02 15.07
N LYS A 241 1.96 -6.09 16.30
CA LYS A 241 2.56 -7.31 16.88
C LYS A 241 1.53 -8.20 17.58
N ASN A 242 0.38 -7.66 17.97
CA ASN A 242 -0.59 -8.31 18.84
C ASN A 242 -1.92 -8.53 18.09
N ASN A 243 -2.15 -9.75 17.62
CA ASN A 243 -3.41 -10.10 16.96
C ASN A 243 -4.57 -10.21 17.98
N ILE A 244 -5.52 -9.30 17.91
CA ILE A 244 -6.69 -9.19 18.79
C ILE A 244 -8.01 -9.62 18.11
N PHE A 245 -7.93 -10.33 16.97
CA PHE A 245 -9.11 -10.75 16.20
C PHE A 245 -10.16 -11.50 17.04
N GLY A 246 -9.72 -12.35 17.96
CA GLY A 246 -10.61 -13.15 18.81
C GLY A 246 -11.28 -12.38 19.96
N SER A 247 -10.71 -11.25 20.40
CA SER A 247 -11.19 -10.48 21.55
C SER A 247 -12.15 -9.35 21.16
N GLU A 248 -11.93 -8.69 20.01
CA GLU A 248 -12.72 -7.52 19.58
C GLU A 248 -13.82 -7.86 18.56
N LYS A 249 -14.72 -8.78 18.94
CA LYS A 249 -15.75 -9.32 18.02
C LYS A 249 -16.67 -8.26 17.41
N SER A 250 -17.00 -7.21 18.15
CA SER A 250 -17.85 -6.11 17.66
C SER A 250 -17.15 -5.28 16.58
N VAL A 251 -15.86 -4.98 16.77
CA VAL A 251 -15.01 -4.27 15.80
C VAL A 251 -14.91 -5.10 14.52
N VAL A 252 -14.55 -6.37 14.63
CA VAL A 252 -14.46 -7.30 13.49
C VAL A 252 -15.77 -7.33 12.71
N LYS A 253 -16.91 -7.50 13.40
CA LYS A 253 -18.23 -7.53 12.77
C LYS A 253 -18.54 -6.23 12.01
N ASN A 254 -18.22 -5.07 12.58
CA ASN A 254 -18.46 -3.78 11.94
C ASN A 254 -17.58 -3.59 10.70
N MET A 255 -16.31 -3.99 10.76
CA MET A 255 -15.39 -3.90 9.63
C MET A 255 -15.80 -4.86 8.50
N TYR A 256 -16.28 -6.07 8.79
CA TYR A 256 -16.88 -6.94 7.77
C TYR A 256 -18.12 -6.34 7.13
N ALA A 257 -19.02 -5.74 7.91
CA ALA A 257 -20.20 -5.07 7.38
C ALA A 257 -19.79 -3.91 6.44
N GLU A 258 -18.75 -3.16 6.79
CA GLU A 258 -18.21 -2.14 5.90
C GLU A 258 -17.61 -2.74 4.62
N LEU A 259 -16.87 -3.85 4.69
CA LEU A 259 -16.36 -4.51 3.49
C LEU A 259 -17.49 -4.88 2.52
N GLU A 260 -18.57 -5.45 3.03
CA GLU A 260 -19.74 -5.77 2.21
C GLU A 260 -20.34 -4.52 1.58
N ASN A 261 -20.45 -3.43 2.35
CA ASN A 261 -20.94 -2.16 1.84
C ASN A 261 -20.01 -1.59 0.77
N PHE A 262 -18.70 -1.61 0.98
CA PHE A 262 -17.70 -1.22 0.00
C PHE A 262 -17.83 -2.03 -1.30
N CYS A 263 -17.88 -3.36 -1.20
CA CYS A 263 -18.07 -4.24 -2.35
C CYS A 263 -19.37 -3.92 -3.09
N ARG A 264 -20.49 -3.68 -2.40
CA ARG A 264 -21.75 -3.24 -3.04
C ARG A 264 -21.59 -1.87 -3.73
N ARG A 265 -20.93 -0.89 -3.09
CA ARG A 265 -20.72 0.46 -3.64
C ARG A 265 -19.93 0.44 -4.94
N ILE A 266 -18.91 -0.42 -5.04
CA ILE A 266 -18.08 -0.54 -6.25
C ILE A 266 -18.58 -1.60 -7.24
N ASN A 267 -19.76 -2.18 -6.98
CA ASN A 267 -20.32 -3.29 -7.78
C ASN A 267 -19.32 -4.45 -7.95
N ALA A 268 -18.65 -4.83 -6.86
CA ALA A 268 -17.72 -5.94 -6.84
C ALA A 268 -18.47 -7.28 -7.04
N PRO A 269 -17.89 -8.25 -7.76
CA PRO A 269 -18.48 -9.58 -7.93
C PRO A 269 -18.70 -10.30 -6.61
N GLU A 270 -19.82 -11.01 -6.46
CA GLU A 270 -20.15 -11.72 -5.22
C GLU A 270 -19.11 -12.78 -4.83
N GLU A 271 -18.47 -13.46 -5.78
CA GLU A 271 -17.41 -14.42 -5.45
C GLU A 271 -16.20 -13.80 -4.76
N TYR A 272 -15.96 -12.49 -4.92
CA TYR A 272 -14.87 -11.83 -4.20
C TYR A 272 -15.10 -11.96 -2.68
N LEU A 273 -16.34 -11.75 -2.25
CA LEU A 273 -16.74 -11.90 -0.86
C LEU A 273 -16.74 -13.35 -0.38
N LYS A 274 -16.99 -14.32 -1.28
CA LYS A 274 -16.94 -15.77 -0.97
C LYS A 274 -15.53 -16.26 -0.70
N ARG A 275 -14.53 -15.66 -1.37
CA ARG A 275 -13.12 -15.99 -1.15
C ARG A 275 -12.58 -15.49 0.18
N LEU A 276 -13.19 -14.51 0.83
CA LEU A 276 -12.64 -13.93 2.06
C LEU A 276 -12.93 -14.84 3.25
N ASN A 277 -11.89 -15.21 4.00
CA ASN A 277 -12.03 -15.99 5.23
C ASN A 277 -12.66 -15.10 6.32
N ARG A 278 -13.97 -15.29 6.51
CA ARG A 278 -14.82 -14.50 7.43
C ARG A 278 -14.85 -15.07 8.83
#